data_AF-A0A914I2A9-F1
#
_entry.id   AF-A0A914I2A9-F1
#
_cell.length_a   1.000
_cell.length_b   1.000
_cell.length_c   1.000
_cell.angle_alpha   90.00
_cell.angle_beta   90.00
_cell.angle_gamma   90.00
#
_symmetry.space_group_name_H-M   'P 1'
#
loop_
_entity.id
_entity.type
_entity.pdbx_description
1 polymer ?
#
loop_
_entity_poly.entity_id
_entity_poly.type
_entity_poly.pdbx_seq_one_letter_code
_entity_poly.pdbx_strand_id
1 'polypeptide(L)'
;MCFLQFSFTSEKSNSNSHQFNLRIFRSLFTIVCVNVGGYLLFDILYVTIIWNEAITPNLLTKWKWSQIVGILLNVSAASNAPILYFTSQEYRKTFDKELKVVVRIFKRNSVQSN
;
A
#
# COMPACT_ATOMS: atom_id res chain seq x y z
N MET A 1 6.84 17.29 -28.22
CA MET A 1 5.54 17.69 -27.61
C MET A 1 4.48 16.68 -28.03
N CYS A 2 4.21 15.67 -27.20
CA CYS A 2 3.09 14.75 -27.42
C CYS A 2 1.95 15.15 -26.49
N PHE A 3 0.90 15.73 -27.06
CA PHE A 3 -0.35 15.98 -26.38
C PHE A 3 -1.06 14.64 -26.14
N LEU A 4 -1.08 14.18 -24.89
CA LEU A 4 -1.96 13.10 -24.43
C LEU A 4 -3.39 13.65 -24.39
N GLN A 5 -4.13 13.40 -25.46
CA GLN A 5 -5.55 13.72 -25.57
C GLN A 5 -6.35 12.73 -24.69
N PHE A 6 -6.65 13.14 -23.46
CA PHE A 6 -7.58 12.44 -22.58
C PHE A 6 -9.02 12.66 -23.10
N SER A 7 -9.50 11.79 -23.98
CA SER A 7 -10.91 11.73 -24.35
C SER A 7 -11.70 11.08 -23.20
N PHE A 8 -12.27 11.90 -22.31
CA PHE A 8 -13.33 11.47 -21.40
C PHE A 8 -14.64 11.33 -22.20
N THR A 9 -14.86 10.16 -22.79
CA THR A 9 -16.19 9.78 -23.28
C THR A 9 -17.08 9.54 -22.06
N SER A 10 -17.98 10.48 -21.80
CA SER A 10 -19.00 10.38 -20.75
C SER A 10 -20.02 9.31 -21.13
N GLU A 11 -19.79 8.06 -20.72
CA GLU A 11 -20.78 6.99 -20.85
C GLU A 11 -21.96 7.19 -19.87
N LYS A 12 -23.18 6.94 -20.36
CA LYS A 12 -24.43 7.01 -19.59
C LYS A 12 -24.31 6.19 -18.30
N SER A 13 -24.49 6.87 -17.17
CA SER A 13 -24.47 6.30 -15.82
C SER A 13 -25.52 5.21 -15.65
N ASN A 14 -25.09 3.96 -15.78
CA ASN A 14 -25.82 2.79 -15.31
C ASN A 14 -25.60 2.70 -13.79
N SER A 15 -26.64 2.55 -12.97
CA SER A 15 -26.51 2.63 -11.49
C SER A 15 -25.44 1.67 -10.93
N ASN A 16 -25.21 0.55 -11.61
CA ASN A 16 -24.14 -0.42 -11.32
C ASN A 16 -22.72 0.15 -11.53
N SER A 17 -22.50 0.96 -12.56
CA SER A 17 -21.20 1.61 -12.83
C SER A 17 -20.87 2.67 -11.78
N HIS A 18 -21.88 3.42 -11.32
CA HIS A 18 -21.71 4.42 -10.26
C HIS A 18 -21.32 3.77 -8.93
N GLN A 19 -21.94 2.63 -8.59
CA GLN A 19 -21.61 1.87 -7.38
C GLN A 19 -20.20 1.24 -7.45
N PHE A 20 -19.79 0.76 -8.62
CA PHE A 20 -18.44 0.25 -8.86
C PHE A 20 -17.38 1.34 -8.71
N ASN A 21 -17.60 2.50 -9.33
CA ASN A 21 -16.70 3.66 -9.26
C ASN A 21 -16.55 4.18 -7.82
N LEU A 22 -17.64 4.23 -7.05
CA LEU A 22 -17.57 4.62 -5.63
C LEU A 22 -16.76 3.64 -4.78
N ARG A 23 -16.82 2.32 -5.06
CA ARG A 23 -16.02 1.33 -4.33
C ARG A 23 -14.52 1.49 -4.62
N ILE A 24 -14.16 1.69 -5.89
CA ILE A 24 -12.77 1.95 -6.30
C ILE A 24 -12.28 3.28 -5.72
N PHE A 25 -13.10 4.32 -5.78
CA PHE A 25 -12.73 5.62 -5.22
C PHE A 25 -12.51 5.53 -3.71
N ARG A 26 -13.36 4.80 -2.98
CA ARG A 26 -13.20 4.59 -1.55
C ARG A 26 -11.89 3.86 -1.20
N SER A 27 -11.51 2.85 -1.97
CA SER A 27 -10.25 2.14 -1.73
C SER A 27 -9.02 3.00 -2.04
N LEU A 28 -9.05 3.73 -3.15
CA LEU A 28 -8.00 4.67 -3.54
C LEU A 28 -7.83 5.76 -2.47
N PHE A 29 -8.94 6.30 -1.98
CA PHE A 29 -8.94 7.26 -0.90
C PHE A 29 -8.31 6.68 0.37
N THR A 30 -8.67 5.45 0.78
CA THR A 30 -8.05 4.78 1.93
C THR A 30 -6.55 4.60 1.75
N ILE A 31 -6.09 4.18 0.55
CA ILE A 31 -4.67 4.02 0.23
C ILE A 31 -3.92 5.35 0.36
N VAL A 32 -4.48 6.42 -0.18
CA VAL A 32 -3.89 7.76 -0.09
C VAL A 32 -3.84 8.22 1.37
N CYS A 33 -4.93 8.06 2.14
CA CYS A 33 -4.95 8.40 3.56
C CYS A 33 -3.93 7.62 4.38
N VAL A 34 -3.74 6.33 4.11
CA VAL A 34 -2.78 5.51 4.85
C VAL A 34 -1.34 5.87 4.49
N ASN A 35 -1.04 6.12 3.21
CA ASN A 35 0.29 6.58 2.81
C ASN A 35 0.60 7.96 3.36
N VAL A 36 -0.26 8.95 3.10
CA VAL A 36 -0.07 10.32 3.60
C VAL A 36 -0.02 10.35 5.13
N GLY A 37 -0.91 9.61 5.79
CA GLY A 37 -0.89 9.46 7.24
C GLY A 37 0.38 8.79 7.76
N GLY A 38 0.92 7.81 7.04
CA GLY A 38 2.20 7.15 7.36
C GLY A 38 3.38 8.11 7.27
N TYR A 39 3.46 8.93 6.22
CA TYR A 39 4.49 9.98 6.09
C TYR A 39 4.36 11.05 7.18
N LEU A 40 3.15 11.55 7.43
CA LEU A 40 2.93 12.54 8.49
C LEU A 40 3.31 12.00 9.87
N LEU A 41 2.94 10.75 10.16
CA LEU A 41 3.28 10.09 11.42
C LEU A 41 4.80 9.88 11.52
N PHE A 42 5.46 9.49 10.43
CA PHE A 42 6.91 9.41 10.36
C PHE A 42 7.56 10.75 10.70
N ASP A 43 7.14 11.85 10.06
CA ASP A 43 7.70 13.18 10.28
C ASP A 43 7.50 13.65 11.73
N ILE A 44 6.31 13.45 12.28
CA ILE A 44 6.01 13.80 13.68
C ILE A 44 6.91 13.00 14.63
N LEU A 45 7.03 11.69 14.46
CA LEU A 45 7.88 10.86 15.31
C LEU A 45 9.37 11.19 15.14
N TYR A 46 9.80 11.49 13.92
CA TYR A 46 11.18 11.88 13.63
C TYR A 46 11.54 13.17 14.38
N VAL A 47 10.71 14.20 14.28
CA VAL A 47 10.96 15.48 14.97
C VAL A 47 10.84 15.33 16.49
N THR A 48 9.81 14.64 16.99
CA THR A 48 9.56 14.56 18.44
C THR A 48 10.54 13.66 19.18
N ILE A 49 11.05 12.59 18.56
CA ILE A 49 11.93 11.60 19.22
C ILE A 49 13.39 11.79 18.82
N ILE A 50 13.69 11.94 17.53
CA ILE A 50 15.07 11.88 17.01
C ILE A 50 15.75 13.25 17.07
N TRP A 51 15.03 14.33 16.77
CA TRP A 51 15.54 15.70 16.92
C TRP A 51 15.60 16.14 18.39
N ASN A 52 14.86 15.46 19.26
CA ASN A 52 14.81 15.80 20.67
C ASN A 52 15.98 15.18 21.44
N GLU A 53 17.03 15.98 21.63
CA GLU A 53 18.24 15.62 22.38
C GLU A 53 17.97 15.20 23.83
N ALA A 54 16.85 15.64 24.44
CA ALA A 54 16.48 15.22 25.78
C ALA A 54 15.98 13.77 25.84
N ILE A 55 15.38 13.27 24.76
CA ILE A 55 14.84 11.90 24.67
C ILE A 55 15.89 10.93 24.13
N THR A 56 16.65 11.35 23.11
CA THR A 56 17.69 10.51 22.49
C THR A 56 19.04 11.21 22.44
N PRO A 57 19.73 11.38 23.58
CA PRO A 57 21.00 12.11 23.62
C PRO A 57 22.15 11.39 22.89
N ASN A 58 22.08 10.06 22.78
CA ASN A 58 23.16 9.24 22.22
C ASN A 58 22.87 8.86 20.75
N LEU A 59 23.91 8.90 19.92
CA LEU A 59 23.83 8.55 18.49
C LEU A 59 23.29 7.13 18.26
N LEU A 60 23.69 6.16 19.10
CA LEU A 60 23.19 4.79 19.00
C LEU A 60 21.69 4.70 19.24
N THR A 61 21.18 5.45 20.21
CA THR A 61 19.74 5.49 20.53
C THR A 61 18.95 6.15 19.41
N LYS A 62 19.46 7.25 18.84
CA LYS A 62 18.88 7.89 17.65
C LYS A 62 18.80 6.93 16.46
N TRP A 63 19.87 6.20 16.18
CA TRP A 63 19.89 5.22 15.10
C TRP A 63 18.83 4.13 15.30
N LYS A 64 18.72 3.58 16.52
CA LYS A 64 17.69 2.56 16.86
C LYS A 64 16.28 3.09 16.63
N TRP A 65 15.97 4.30 17.11
CA TRP A 65 14.65 4.90 16.90
C TRP A 65 14.38 5.21 15.43
N SER A 66 15.38 5.68 14.68
CA SER A 66 15.26 5.89 13.24
C SER A 66 14.87 4.62 12.49
N GLN A 67 15.41 3.46 12.88
CA GLN A 67 15.01 2.18 12.28
C GLN A 67 13.56 1.83 12.60
N ILE A 68 13.13 1.99 13.86
CA ILE A 68 11.75 1.68 14.28
C ILE A 68 10.74 2.56 13.53
N VAL A 69 10.99 3.86 13.46
CA VAL A 69 10.11 4.79 12.74
C VAL A 69 10.12 4.50 11.23
N GLY A 70 11.29 4.14 10.67
CA GLY A 70 11.40 3.70 9.27
C GLY A 70 10.60 2.43 8.95
N ILE A 71 10.50 1.47 9.88
CA ILE A 71 9.67 0.27 9.69
C ILE A 71 8.19 0.64 9.57
N LEU A 72 7.70 1.56 10.40
CA LEU A 72 6.30 2.02 10.33
C LEU A 72 5.95 2.61 8.95
N LEU A 73 6.87 3.40 8.38
CA LEU A 73 6.68 3.96 7.04
C LEU A 73 6.63 2.87 5.97
N ASN A 74 7.52 1.88 6.04
CA ASN A 74 7.50 0.74 5.13
C ASN A 74 6.22 -0.11 5.26
N VAL A 75 5.72 -0.28 6.48
CA VAL A 75 4.43 -0.97 6.72
C VAL A 75 3.28 -0.19 6.08
N SER A 76 3.27 1.13 6.21
CA SER A 76 2.28 1.99 5.53
C SER A 76 2.35 1.79 4.01
N ALA A 77 3.53 1.84 3.41
CA ALA A 77 3.70 1.61 1.97
C ALA A 77 3.30 0.19 1.53
N ALA A 78 3.60 -0.83 2.36
CA ALA A 78 3.24 -2.23 2.08
C ALA A 78 1.73 -2.49 2.24
N SER A 79 1.03 -1.70 3.06
CA SER A 79 -0.40 -1.87 3.34
C SER A 79 -1.30 -1.63 2.13
N ASN A 80 -0.77 -1.03 1.06
CA ASN A 80 -1.48 -0.82 -0.19
C ASN A 80 -2.05 -2.14 -0.76
N ALA A 81 -1.26 -3.22 -0.72
CA ALA A 81 -1.67 -4.54 -1.21
C ALA A 81 -2.85 -5.14 -0.42
N PRO A 82 -2.81 -5.26 0.93
CA PRO A 82 -3.95 -5.75 1.68
C PRO A 82 -5.17 -4.82 1.58
N ILE A 83 -5.00 -3.49 1.55
CA ILE A 83 -6.13 -2.56 1.37
C ILE A 83 -6.85 -2.82 0.03
N LEU A 84 -6.10 -2.97 -1.06
CA LEU A 84 -6.64 -3.33 -2.38
C LEU A 84 -7.36 -4.68 -2.35
N TYR A 85 -6.76 -5.67 -1.71
CA TYR A 85 -7.38 -6.98 -1.54
C TYR A 85 -8.70 -6.87 -0.77
N PHE A 86 -8.76 -6.15 0.35
CA PHE A 86 -9.99 -6.10 1.14
C PHE A 86 -11.12 -5.32 0.47
N THR A 87 -10.80 -4.31 -0.33
CA THR A 87 -11.76 -3.33 -0.84
C THR A 87 -12.29 -3.64 -2.25
N SER A 88 -11.55 -4.35 -3.10
CA SER A 88 -11.98 -4.70 -4.46
C SER A 88 -12.09 -6.20 -4.68
N GLN A 89 -13.28 -6.66 -5.06
CA GLN A 89 -13.53 -8.07 -5.40
C GLN A 89 -12.77 -8.52 -6.66
N GLU A 90 -12.54 -7.62 -7.62
CA GLU A 90 -11.76 -7.93 -8.82
C GLU A 90 -10.29 -8.15 -8.45
N TYR A 91 -9.73 -7.30 -7.60
CA TYR A 91 -8.36 -7.48 -7.10
C TYR A 91 -8.21 -8.79 -6.32
N ARG A 92 -9.19 -9.19 -5.49
CA ARG A 92 -9.17 -10.50 -4.82
C ARG A 92 -9.08 -11.65 -5.81
N LYS A 93 -9.93 -11.64 -6.85
CA LYS A 93 -9.96 -12.70 -7.87
C LYS A 93 -8.63 -12.80 -8.62
N THR A 94 -8.03 -11.66 -8.96
CA THR A 94 -6.71 -11.62 -9.62
C THR A 94 -5.62 -12.12 -8.68
N PHE A 95 -5.64 -11.67 -7.43
CA PHE A 95 -4.67 -12.09 -6.42
C PHE A 95 -4.73 -13.61 -6.16
N ASP A 96 -5.92 -14.16 -5.97
CA ASP A 96 -6.13 -15.60 -5.79
C ASP A 96 -5.68 -16.42 -7.00
N LYS A 97 -5.86 -15.87 -8.21
CA LYS A 97 -5.42 -16.52 -9.45
C LYS A 97 -3.89 -16.60 -9.51
N GLU A 98 -3.19 -15.50 -9.23
CA GLU A 98 -1.73 -15.46 -9.19
C GLU A 98 -1.17 -16.34 -8.06
N LEU A 99 -1.79 -16.30 -6.89
CA LEU A 99 -1.36 -17.12 -5.75
C LEU A 99 -1.50 -18.61 -6.03
N LYS A 100 -2.55 -19.04 -6.75
CA LYS A 100 -2.71 -20.42 -7.26
C LYS A 100 -1.64 -20.82 -8.28
N VAL A 101 -1.08 -19.88 -9.05
CA VAL A 101 0.03 -20.16 -9.97
C VAL A 101 1.31 -20.38 -9.17
N VAL A 102 1.60 -19.49 -8.21
CA VAL A 102 2.77 -19.60 -7.32
C VAL A 102 2.75 -20.91 -6.54
N VAL A 103 1.62 -21.26 -5.91
CA VAL A 103 1.47 -22.53 -5.17
C VAL A 103 1.70 -23.74 -6.07
N ARG A 104 1.25 -23.70 -7.33
CA ARG A 104 1.51 -24.78 -8.29
C ARG A 104 3.00 -24.90 -8.64
N ILE A 105 3.72 -23.79 -8.77
CA ILE A 105 5.18 -23.80 -9.02
C ILE A 105 5.93 -24.39 -7.83
N PHE A 106 5.60 -23.96 -6.60
CA PHE A 106 6.20 -24.52 -5.39
C PHE A 106 5.94 -26.02 -5.24
N LYS A 107 4.69 -26.46 -5.48
CA LYS A 107 4.33 -27.88 -5.45
C LYS A 107 5.05 -28.70 -6.54
N ARG A 108 5.28 -28.11 -7.71
CA ARG A 108 6.02 -28.76 -8.80
C ARG A 108 7.51 -28.90 -8.48
N ASN A 109 8.13 -27.86 -7.91
CA ASN A 109 9.53 -27.89 -7.50
C ASN A 109 9.78 -28.84 -6.32
N SER A 110 8.82 -29.00 -5.39
CA SER A 110 8.95 -29.99 -4.32
C SER A 110 8.83 -31.43 -4.80
N VAL A 111 8.22 -31.68 -5.97
CA VAL A 111 8.07 -33.03 -6.55
C VAL A 111 9.29 -33.43 -7.39
N GLN A 112 10.05 -32.47 -7.95
CA GLN A 112 11.27 -32.73 -8.72
C GLN A 112 12.55 -32.87 -7.87
N SER A 113 12.45 -32.73 -6.53
CA SER A 113 13.58 -32.83 -5.59
C SER A 113 13.76 -34.24 -4.99
N ASN A 114 13.20 -35.27 -5.62
CA ASN A 114 13.44 -36.70 -5.36
C ASN A 114 13.91 -37.37 -6.64
#